data_AF-A0A3P7J9T5-F1
#
_entry.id   AF-A0A3P7J9T5-F1
#
_cell.length_a   1.000
_cell.length_b   1.000
_cell.length_c   1.000
_cell.angle_alpha   90.00
_cell.angle_beta   90.00
_cell.angle_gamma   90.00
#
_symmetry.space_group_name_H-M   'P 1'
#
loop_
_entity.id
_entity.type
_entity.pdbx_description
1 polymer ?
#
loop_
_entity_poly.entity_id
_entity_poly.type
_entity_poly.pdbx_seq_one_letter_code
_entity_poly.pdbx_strand_id
1 'polypeptide(L)'
;MERYAPLMDEAIAYAKEQSAGKSQDQILELAMDRLFVVFGKEILKSVTRIYNYYKKFGYKTQVMAASFRNTEEIKGLMGCDLLTISPKLLKELSEDKENVTVALKSSDAASKEIPRITVDEKLFRWAMNEDAMASEKLAEGIRNFNKDARTLEGLVKKML
;
A
#
# COMPACT_ATOMS: atom_id res chain seq x y z
N MET A 1 1.91 -18.86 6.77
CA MET A 1 2.13 -18.02 7.98
C MET A 1 3.59 -17.59 8.10
N GLU A 2 4.56 -18.42 7.69
CA GLU A 2 6.01 -18.10 7.75
C GLU A 2 6.42 -16.81 7.02
N ARG A 3 5.83 -16.49 5.86
CA ARG A 3 6.16 -15.29 5.08
C ARG A 3 6.05 -13.97 5.86
N TYR A 4 5.13 -13.89 6.83
CA TYR A 4 4.89 -12.69 7.63
C TYR A 4 5.39 -12.80 9.07
N ALA A 5 6.02 -13.92 9.44
CA ALA A 5 6.61 -14.09 10.76
C ALA A 5 7.56 -12.95 11.14
N PRO A 6 8.44 -12.44 10.24
CA PRO A 6 9.30 -11.31 10.57
C PRO A 6 8.55 -10.02 10.92
N LEU A 7 7.37 -9.80 10.31
CA LEU A 7 6.55 -8.62 10.62
C LEU A 7 5.92 -8.73 12.01
N MET A 8 5.53 -9.95 12.39
CA MET A 8 5.03 -10.25 13.72
C MET A 8 6.13 -10.10 14.77
N ASP A 9 7.33 -10.60 14.49
CA ASP A 9 8.48 -10.49 15.37
C ASP A 9 8.87 -9.02 15.61
N GLU A 10 8.86 -8.19 14.57
CA GLU A 10 9.09 -6.74 14.69
C GLU A 10 8.03 -6.08 15.59
N ALA A 11 6.76 -6.42 15.39
CA ALA A 11 5.67 -5.87 16.19
C ALA A 11 5.77 -6.25 17.67
N ILE A 12 6.11 -7.51 17.95
CA ILE A 12 6.32 -8.01 19.32
C ILE A 12 7.55 -7.35 19.95
N ALA A 13 8.66 -7.20 19.22
CA ALA A 13 9.86 -6.55 19.71
C ALA A 13 9.59 -5.10 20.12
N TYR A 14 8.91 -4.34 19.27
CA TYR A 14 8.49 -2.97 19.56
C TYR A 14 7.60 -2.91 20.81
N ALA A 15 6.58 -3.77 20.92
CA ALA A 15 5.70 -3.78 22.09
C ALA A 15 6.45 -4.12 23.39
N LYS A 16 7.45 -5.02 23.33
CA LYS A 16 8.31 -5.35 24.47
C LYS A 16 9.15 -4.17 24.92
N GLU A 17 9.74 -3.41 23.99
CA GLU A 17 10.50 -2.20 24.32
C GLU A 17 9.62 -1.14 24.98
N GLN A 18 8.34 -1.09 24.61
CA GLN A 18 7.37 -0.13 25.14
C GLN A 18 6.58 -0.67 26.34
N SER A 19 6.93 -1.83 26.90
CA SER A 19 6.10 -2.55 27.89
C SER A 19 6.16 -2.01 29.32
N ALA A 20 7.11 -1.13 29.63
CA ALA A 20 7.33 -0.63 31.00
C ALA A 20 6.07 0.02 31.60
N GLY A 21 5.59 -0.53 32.72
CA GLY A 21 4.43 -0.03 33.47
C GLY A 21 3.07 -0.30 32.81
N LYS A 22 3.01 -1.10 31.75
CA LYS A 22 1.78 -1.42 31.01
C LYS A 22 1.22 -2.79 31.38
N SER A 23 -0.11 -2.94 31.32
CA SER A 23 -0.76 -4.23 31.45
C SER A 23 -0.54 -5.11 30.21
N GLN A 24 -0.84 -6.40 30.33
CA GLN A 24 -0.77 -7.32 29.19
C GLN A 24 -1.68 -6.88 28.03
N ASP A 25 -2.88 -6.37 28.32
CA ASP A 25 -3.81 -5.90 27.31
C ASP A 25 -3.27 -4.66 26.57
N GLN A 26 -2.65 -3.73 27.29
CA GLN A 26 -2.01 -2.55 26.69
C GLN A 26 -0.81 -2.93 25.81
N ILE A 27 -0.04 -3.95 26.20
CA ILE A 27 1.07 -4.47 25.39
C ILE A 27 0.54 -5.14 24.12
N LEU A 28 -0.57 -5.87 24.21
CA LEU A 28 -1.21 -6.50 23.06
C LEU A 28 -1.72 -5.45 22.06
N GLU A 29 -2.37 -4.39 22.55
CA GLU A 29 -2.83 -3.26 21.73
C GLU A 29 -1.66 -2.61 20.98
N LEU A 30 -0.56 -2.31 21.66
CA LEU A 30 0.66 -1.77 21.04
C LEU A 30 1.25 -2.70 19.98
N ALA A 31 1.26 -4.01 20.23
CA ALA A 31 1.73 -4.98 19.26
C ALA A 31 0.84 -5.01 18.02
N MET A 32 -0.48 -4.97 18.19
CA MET A 32 -1.45 -4.94 17.08
C MET A 32 -1.33 -3.67 16.25
N ASP A 33 -1.23 -2.51 16.90
CA ASP A 33 -1.04 -1.23 16.20
C ASP A 33 0.25 -1.24 15.40
N ARG A 34 1.35 -1.69 16.01
CA ARG A 34 2.63 -1.78 15.30
C ARG A 34 2.56 -2.78 14.15
N LEU A 35 1.89 -3.91 14.34
CA LEU A 35 1.71 -4.91 13.30
C LEU A 35 1.01 -4.32 12.08
N PHE A 36 -0.05 -3.53 12.25
CA PHE A 36 -0.71 -2.84 11.13
C PHE A 36 0.20 -1.87 10.40
N VAL A 37 1.01 -1.10 11.12
CA VAL A 37 2.00 -0.20 10.51
C VAL A 37 3.02 -0.98 9.67
N VAL A 38 3.55 -2.08 10.22
CA VAL A 38 4.58 -2.89 9.55
C VAL A 38 3.99 -3.61 8.33
N PHE A 39 2.77 -4.11 8.41
CA PHE A 39 2.05 -4.65 7.25
C PHE A 39 1.79 -3.60 6.18
N GLY A 40 1.34 -2.40 6.56
CA GLY A 40 1.17 -1.28 5.63
C GLY A 40 2.47 -1.00 4.88
N LYS A 41 3.59 -0.88 5.61
CA LYS A 41 4.94 -0.71 5.01
C LYS A 41 5.32 -1.83 4.06
N GLU A 42 4.99 -3.08 4.37
CA GLU A 42 5.24 -4.21 3.47
C GLU A 42 4.49 -4.05 2.15
N ILE A 43 3.22 -3.62 2.20
CA ILE A 43 2.39 -3.37 1.02
C ILE A 43 2.98 -2.23 0.17
N LEU A 44 3.48 -1.15 0.81
CA LEU A 44 4.09 -0.01 0.11
C LEU A 44 5.30 -0.40 -0.75
N LYS A 45 6.01 -1.49 -0.41
CA LYS A 45 7.14 -1.98 -1.23
C LYS A 45 6.74 -2.25 -2.68
N SER A 46 5.49 -2.63 -2.93
CA SER A 46 4.97 -2.83 -4.29
C SER A 46 4.97 -1.53 -5.10
N VAL A 47 4.45 -0.45 -4.53
CA VAL A 47 4.42 0.88 -5.16
C VAL A 47 5.83 1.41 -5.37
N THR A 48 6.69 1.30 -4.35
CA THR A 48 8.11 1.69 -4.44
C THR A 48 8.83 0.94 -5.56
N ARG A 49 8.60 -0.36 -5.72
CA ARG A 49 9.18 -1.16 -6.82
C ARG A 49 8.69 -0.67 -8.18
N ILE A 50 7.40 -0.41 -8.34
CA ILE A 50 6.79 0.08 -9.59
C ILE A 50 7.34 1.46 -9.94
N TYR A 51 7.36 2.40 -8.98
CA TYR A 51 7.93 3.73 -9.14
C TYR A 51 9.37 3.65 -9.64
N ASN A 52 10.22 2.90 -8.94
CA ASN A 52 11.63 2.76 -9.31
C ASN A 52 11.81 2.13 -10.70
N TYR A 53 11.01 1.11 -11.06
CA TYR A 53 11.04 0.52 -12.40
C TYR A 53 10.72 1.57 -13.46
N TYR A 54 9.66 2.36 -13.24
CA TYR A 54 9.22 3.38 -14.19
C TYR A 54 10.28 4.47 -14.37
N LYS A 55 10.84 4.98 -13.27
CA LYS A 55 11.88 6.02 -13.31
C LYS A 55 13.19 5.52 -13.90
N LYS A 56 13.63 4.30 -13.56
CA LYS A 56 14.86 3.71 -14.10
C LYS A 56 14.85 3.63 -15.62
N PHE A 57 13.74 3.20 -16.21
CA PHE A 57 13.62 2.99 -17.65
C PHE A 57 12.99 4.17 -18.40
N GLY A 58 12.78 5.31 -17.74
CA GLY A 58 12.32 6.55 -18.37
C GLY A 58 10.87 6.50 -18.88
N TYR A 59 10.03 5.62 -18.33
CA TYR A 59 8.61 5.55 -18.69
C TYR A 59 7.89 6.85 -18.29
N LYS A 60 7.02 7.34 -19.17
CA LYS A 60 6.30 8.61 -19.00
C LYS A 60 4.99 8.49 -18.23
N THR A 61 4.48 7.28 -18.07
CA THR A 61 3.29 7.02 -17.26
C THR A 61 3.51 7.50 -15.83
N GLN A 62 2.59 8.31 -15.31
CA GLN A 62 2.64 8.79 -13.94
C GLN A 62 2.27 7.67 -12.97
N VAL A 63 3.01 7.56 -11.87
CA VAL A 63 2.70 6.63 -10.79
C VAL A 63 1.85 7.36 -9.76
N MET A 64 0.55 7.04 -9.71
CA MET A 64 -0.38 7.58 -8.72
C MET A 64 -0.74 6.51 -7.69
N ALA A 65 -0.27 6.66 -6.45
CA ALA A 65 -0.62 5.72 -5.38
C ALA A 65 -2.01 6.03 -4.82
N ALA A 66 -2.76 4.98 -4.47
CA ALA A 66 -4.18 5.04 -4.12
C ALA A 66 -4.54 4.04 -3.01
N SER A 67 -5.75 4.19 -2.45
CA SER A 67 -6.33 3.27 -1.46
C SER A 67 -5.53 3.17 -0.15
N PHE A 68 -5.15 4.33 0.40
CA PHE A 68 -4.52 4.43 1.72
C PHE A 68 -5.45 4.02 2.86
N ARG A 69 -4.86 3.48 3.94
CA ARG A 69 -5.56 3.14 5.19
C ARG A 69 -5.26 4.11 6.32
N ASN A 70 -4.10 4.75 6.30
CA ASN A 70 -3.63 5.71 7.30
C ASN A 70 -2.66 6.73 6.68
N THR A 71 -2.22 7.72 7.47
CA THR A 71 -1.35 8.80 7.01
C THR A 71 0.11 8.36 6.88
N GLU A 72 0.53 7.32 7.61
CA GLU A 72 1.86 6.74 7.61
C GLU A 72 2.19 6.08 6.27
N GLU A 73 1.20 5.42 5.65
CA GLU A 73 1.32 4.91 4.29
C GLU A 73 1.55 6.01 3.26
N ILE A 74 0.87 7.15 3.44
CA ILE A 74 1.00 8.33 2.57
C ILE A 74 2.40 8.93 2.75
N LYS A 75 2.81 9.17 4.00
CA LYS A 75 4.15 9.66 4.35
C LYS A 75 5.25 8.75 3.82
N GLY A 76 5.02 7.42 3.85
CA GLY A 76 5.94 6.41 3.32
C GLY A 76 6.14 6.46 1.81
N LEU A 77 5.29 7.19 1.07
CA LEU A 77 5.39 7.37 -0.38
C LEU A 77 5.63 8.82 -0.80
N MET A 78 6.06 9.70 0.12
CA MET A 78 6.40 11.07 -0.23
C MET A 78 7.45 11.11 -1.34
N GLY A 79 7.14 11.84 -2.42
CA GLY A 79 7.94 11.89 -3.65
C GLY A 79 7.45 10.98 -4.78
N CYS A 80 6.38 10.20 -4.57
CA CYS A 80 5.59 9.63 -5.65
C CYS A 80 5.06 10.74 -6.58
N ASP A 81 4.75 10.42 -7.85
CA ASP A 81 4.32 11.45 -8.80
C ASP A 81 3.00 12.09 -8.39
N LEU A 82 2.05 11.26 -7.96
CA LEU A 82 0.72 11.64 -7.52
C LEU A 82 0.27 10.73 -6.37
N LEU A 83 -0.60 11.26 -5.50
CA LEU A 83 -1.26 10.51 -4.42
C LEU A 83 -2.75 10.87 -4.45
N THR A 84 -3.63 9.86 -4.55
CA THR A 84 -5.07 10.08 -4.39
C THR A 84 -5.51 9.68 -2.99
N ILE A 85 -5.94 10.67 -2.21
CA ILE A 85 -6.15 10.57 -0.76
C ILE A 85 -7.61 10.86 -0.43
N SER A 86 -8.20 10.08 0.46
CA SER A 86 -9.59 10.30 0.90
C SER A 86 -9.72 11.60 1.70
N PRO A 87 -10.89 12.27 1.70
CA PRO A 87 -11.08 13.50 2.47
C PRO A 87 -10.79 13.35 3.96
N LYS A 88 -11.07 12.16 4.53
CA LYS A 88 -10.76 11.84 5.92
C LYS A 88 -9.25 11.92 6.19
N LEU A 89 -8.45 11.23 5.39
CA LEU A 89 -6.99 11.21 5.55
C LEU A 89 -6.35 12.56 5.20
N LEU A 90 -6.93 13.32 4.25
CA LEU A 90 -6.49 14.69 3.98
C LEU A 90 -6.67 15.60 5.19
N LYS A 91 -7.79 15.45 5.92
CA LYS A 91 -8.02 16.20 7.16
C LYS A 91 -6.99 15.82 8.22
N GLU A 92 -6.77 14.53 8.45
CA GLU A 92 -5.76 14.04 9.40
C GLU A 92 -4.35 14.61 9.06
N LEU A 93 -3.96 14.57 7.79
CA LEU A 93 -2.69 15.16 7.32
C LEU A 93 -2.62 16.68 7.49
N SER A 94 -3.74 17.39 7.40
CA SER A 94 -3.75 18.85 7.58
C SER A 94 -3.56 19.28 9.03
N GLU A 95 -3.88 18.39 9.98
CA GLU A 95 -3.74 18.60 11.42
C GLU A 95 -2.35 18.15 11.92
N ASP A 96 -1.67 17.33 11.11
CA ASP A 96 -0.36 16.78 11.36
C ASP A 96 0.76 17.81 11.12
N LYS A 97 1.64 17.97 12.10
CA LYS A 97 2.75 18.94 12.08
C LYS A 97 4.12 18.27 12.02
N GLU A 98 4.15 16.96 11.83
CA GLU A 98 5.41 16.24 11.72
C GLU A 98 6.17 16.63 10.44
N ASN A 99 7.49 16.73 10.57
CA ASN A 99 8.36 16.88 9.41
C ASN A 99 8.42 15.55 8.67
N VAL A 100 7.99 15.55 7.40
CA VAL A 100 8.01 14.35 6.56
C VAL A 100 9.23 14.38 5.63
N THR A 101 9.94 13.25 5.54
CA THR A 101 11.07 13.09 4.63
C THR A 101 10.61 12.54 3.28
N VAL A 102 11.30 12.92 2.22
CA VAL A 102 11.02 12.39 0.87
C VAL A 102 11.53 10.94 0.80
N ALA A 103 10.60 9.99 0.68
CA ALA A 103 10.87 8.56 0.63
C ALA A 103 11.22 8.07 -0.79
N LEU A 104 10.67 8.69 -1.83
CA LEU A 104 10.85 8.31 -3.23
C LEU A 104 11.51 9.45 -4.01
N LYS A 105 12.65 9.16 -4.64
CA LYS A 105 13.35 10.10 -5.51
C LYS A 105 13.67 9.43 -6.84
N SER A 106 13.41 10.13 -7.93
CA SER A 106 13.70 9.62 -9.28
C SER A 106 15.19 9.39 -9.52
N SER A 107 16.06 10.19 -8.89
CA SER A 107 17.52 10.04 -8.92
C SER A 107 17.98 8.67 -8.44
N ASP A 108 17.28 8.12 -7.46
CA ASP A 108 17.67 6.87 -6.79
C ASP A 108 17.29 5.64 -7.62
N ALA A 109 16.42 5.81 -8.61
CA ALA A 109 15.98 4.72 -9.47
C ALA A 109 17.05 4.30 -10.49
N ALA A 110 17.90 5.24 -10.94
CA ALA A 110 18.93 4.98 -11.93
C ALA A 110 19.96 3.94 -11.46
N SER A 111 20.36 4.02 -10.18
CA SER A 111 21.35 3.15 -9.55
C SER A 111 20.82 1.78 -9.11
N LYS A 112 19.49 1.56 -9.14
CA LYS A 112 18.90 0.28 -8.71
C LYS A 112 19.13 -0.81 -9.76
N GLU A 113 19.56 -1.98 -9.32
CA GLU A 113 19.64 -3.17 -10.17
C GLU A 113 18.23 -3.75 -10.37
N ILE A 114 17.60 -3.41 -11.49
CA ILE A 114 16.25 -3.86 -11.85
C ILE A 114 16.33 -4.40 -13.28
N PRO A 115 16.05 -5.70 -13.51
CA PRO A 115 16.04 -6.26 -14.85
C PRO A 115 14.85 -5.70 -15.64
N ARG A 116 15.06 -5.41 -16.92
CA ARG A 116 13.97 -5.02 -17.82
C ARG A 116 13.15 -6.25 -18.16
N ILE A 117 11.84 -6.15 -18.05
CA ILE A 117 10.93 -7.23 -18.45
C ILE A 117 10.37 -6.96 -19.85
N THR A 118 10.35 -8.00 -20.67
CA THR A 118 9.56 -8.06 -21.90
C THR A 118 8.44 -9.04 -21.65
N VAL A 119 7.20 -8.61 -21.84
CA VAL A 119 6.02 -9.39 -21.46
C VAL A 119 5.04 -9.46 -22.61
N ASP A 120 4.67 -10.68 -23.00
CA ASP A 120 3.55 -10.95 -23.89
C ASP A 120 2.32 -11.39 -23.06
N GLU A 121 1.21 -11.71 -23.71
CA GLU A 121 0.00 -12.11 -22.98
C GLU A 121 0.20 -13.37 -22.13
N LYS A 122 0.94 -14.37 -22.64
CA LYS A 122 1.12 -15.65 -21.95
C LYS A 122 1.95 -15.46 -20.68
N LEU A 123 3.06 -14.74 -20.80
CA LEU A 123 3.93 -14.43 -19.66
C LEU A 123 3.22 -13.53 -18.65
N PHE A 124 2.43 -12.55 -19.12
CA PHE A 124 1.63 -11.71 -18.23
C PHE A 124 0.64 -12.54 -17.40
N ARG A 125 -0.15 -13.41 -18.06
CA ARG A 125 -1.14 -14.24 -17.37
C ARG A 125 -0.49 -15.20 -16.37
N TRP A 126 0.64 -15.80 -16.74
CA TRP A 126 1.40 -16.66 -15.82
C TRP A 126 1.93 -15.86 -14.61
N ALA A 127 2.58 -14.73 -14.84
CA ALA A 127 3.12 -13.89 -13.76
C ALA A 127 2.02 -13.36 -12.82
N MET A 128 0.85 -13.01 -13.36
CA MET A 128 -0.31 -12.63 -12.54
C MET A 128 -0.80 -13.80 -11.68
N ASN A 129 -0.88 -15.02 -12.24
CA ASN A 129 -1.31 -16.21 -11.52
C ASN A 129 -0.37 -16.60 -10.37
N GLU A 130 0.95 -16.38 -10.54
CA GLU A 130 1.95 -16.64 -9.50
C GLU A 130 1.87 -15.66 -8.33
N ASP A 131 1.25 -14.48 -8.50
CA ASP A 131 0.96 -13.55 -7.42
C ASP A 131 -0.48 -13.73 -6.94
N ALA A 132 -0.66 -14.61 -5.95
CA ALA A 132 -1.97 -14.90 -5.36
C ALA A 132 -2.70 -13.63 -4.89
N MET A 133 -1.99 -12.68 -4.27
CA MET A 133 -2.59 -11.44 -3.78
C MET A 133 -3.08 -10.58 -4.94
N ALA A 134 -2.27 -10.38 -5.97
CA ALA A 134 -2.65 -9.60 -7.14
C ALA A 134 -3.84 -10.25 -7.89
N SER A 135 -3.80 -11.57 -8.09
CA SER A 135 -4.86 -12.33 -8.75
C SER A 135 -6.19 -12.24 -7.99
N GLU A 136 -6.18 -12.51 -6.69
CA GLU A 136 -7.39 -12.49 -5.87
C GLU A 136 -7.97 -11.08 -5.75
N LYS A 137 -7.12 -10.08 -5.45
CA LYS A 137 -7.58 -8.70 -5.25
C LYS A 137 -8.09 -8.05 -6.52
N LEU A 138 -7.50 -8.37 -7.67
CA LEU A 138 -8.03 -7.94 -8.97
C LEU A 138 -9.45 -8.50 -9.19
N ALA A 139 -9.62 -9.81 -9.01
CA ALA A 139 -10.91 -10.45 -9.21
C ALA A 139 -11.97 -9.98 -8.21
N GLU A 140 -11.59 -9.79 -6.94
CA GLU A 140 -12.44 -9.25 -5.89
C GLU A 140 -12.90 -7.82 -6.20
N GLY A 141 -11.98 -6.94 -6.59
CA GLY A 141 -12.27 -5.55 -6.92
C GLY A 141 -13.29 -5.42 -8.07
N ILE A 142 -13.11 -6.20 -9.14
CA ILE A 142 -14.05 -6.22 -10.28
C ILE A 142 -15.46 -6.62 -9.82
N ARG A 143 -15.58 -7.67 -8.98
CA ARG A 143 -16.88 -8.13 -8.48
C ARG A 143 -17.55 -7.08 -7.59
N ASN A 144 -16.79 -6.41 -6.74
CA ASN A 144 -17.31 -5.37 -5.85
C ASN A 144 -17.82 -4.16 -6.65
N PHE A 145 -17.04 -3.64 -7.61
CA PHE A 145 -17.50 -2.53 -8.45
C PHE A 145 -18.75 -2.89 -9.27
N ASN A 146 -18.85 -4.12 -9.80
CA ASN A 146 -20.05 -4.55 -10.51
C ASN A 146 -21.28 -4.61 -9.59
N LYS A 147 -21.10 -5.05 -8.34
CA LYS A 147 -22.18 -5.04 -7.33
C LYS A 147 -22.66 -3.61 -7.05
N ASP A 148 -21.73 -2.68 -6.89
CA ASP A 148 -22.04 -1.28 -6.63
C ASP A 148 -22.74 -0.63 -7.84
N ALA A 149 -22.27 -0.91 -9.06
CA ALA A 149 -22.90 -0.45 -10.29
C ALA A 149 -24.35 -0.92 -10.42
N ARG A 150 -24.62 -2.21 -10.19
CA ARG A 150 -25.99 -2.77 -10.21
C ARG A 150 -26.89 -2.18 -9.13
N THR A 151 -26.32 -1.89 -7.96
CA THR A 151 -27.04 -1.21 -6.88
C THR A 151 -27.44 0.20 -7.31
N LEU A 152 -26.51 0.95 -7.90
CA LEU A 152 -26.77 2.28 -8.46
C LEU A 152 -27.84 2.24 -9.55
N GLU A 153 -27.77 1.31 -10.50
CA GLU A 153 -28.79 1.13 -11.54
C GLU A 153 -30.19 0.93 -10.94
N GLY A 154 -30.29 0.11 -9.89
CA GLY A 154 -31.56 -0.13 -9.19
C GLY A 154 -32.10 1.11 -8.48
N LEU A 155 -31.22 1.95 -7.92
CA LEU A 155 -31.60 3.22 -7.29
C LEU A 155 -32.10 4.23 -8.35
N VAL A 156 -31.36 4.39 -9.44
CA VAL A 156 -31.74 5.30 -10.54
C VAL A 156 -33.08 4.91 -11.14
N LYS A 157 -33.32 3.61 -11.37
CA LYS A 157 -34.62 3.10 -11.86
C LYS A 157 -35.80 3.39 -10.94
N LYS A 158 -35.58 3.59 -9.64
CA LYS A 158 -36.63 3.97 -8.68
C LYS A 158 -36.87 5.49 -8.63
N MET A 159 -35.94 6.28 -9.16
CA MET A 159 -36.03 7.75 -9.19
C MET A 159 -36.70 8.27 -10.46
N LEU A 160 -36.70 7.47 -11.54
CA LEU A 160 -37.39 7.73 -12.80
C LEU A 160 -38.78 7.07 -12.78
#